data_AF-A0A3A6KEM8-F1
#
_entry.id   AF-A0A3A6KEM8-F1
#
_cell.length_a   1.000
_cell.length_b   1.000
_cell.length_c   1.000
_cell.angle_alpha   90.00
_cell.angle_beta   90.00
_cell.angle_gamma   90.00
#
_symmetry.space_group_name_H-M   'P 1'
#
loop_
_entity.id
_entity.type
_entity.pdbx_description
1 polymer ?
#
loop_
_entity_poly.entity_id
_entity_poly.type
_entity_poly.pdbx_seq_one_letter_code
_entity_poly.pdbx_strand_id
1 'polypeptide(L)'
;MMILINGGSSSGKSAFAETLIVEQAKKEEVMAEAAGKSMRGGARKTDLRHQPSFYLATMIAWDEECRERIRKHRKMREKKNFMTIECPVDLSKAEVPAGSRCLLECVSNLAANEMYRRDMEDPENGAMERILEGIRMIRKNADFLVIVTNDVSGDQGPYSEETEAYRKLLGGINCTLAGEADEVYEVICGEPVMVKKKKREDTEVEERRTDRSVDRQRGIRLFVGGAYQGKSNLAMREAVTEENRFILVADGEQSPLEDAFDSEAVLNLHIYIRRLIDAVLGEYDAKREDDRVFCDSIRSEINERTEAVRDPAERTSAGETKMVRVQTKETEDIEIRIEEVMYRYLDMILEKNPNAVITCDEIGCGIVPIDKTDRLWREMSGDACQYLAARAVKVCRVVCGIPMALKGGET
;
A
#
# COMPACT_ATOMS: atom_id res chain seq x y z
N MET A 1 11.83 -21.89 1.37
CA MET A 1 11.97 -20.43 1.52
C MET A 1 11.11 -19.75 0.45
N MET A 2 10.35 -18.72 0.81
CA MET A 2 9.46 -17.98 -0.07
C MET A 2 9.80 -16.48 -0.01
N ILE A 3 10.07 -15.88 -1.17
CA ILE A 3 10.38 -14.45 -1.31
C ILE A 3 9.30 -13.80 -2.19
N LEU A 4 8.70 -12.71 -1.71
CA LEU A 4 7.80 -11.87 -2.50
C LEU A 4 8.51 -10.60 -2.95
N ILE A 5 8.37 -10.27 -4.23
CA ILE A 5 8.92 -9.06 -4.83
C ILE A 5 7.78 -8.24 -5.41
N ASN A 6 7.54 -7.07 -4.83
CA ASN A 6 6.57 -6.07 -5.25
C ASN A 6 7.27 -4.86 -5.93
N GLY A 7 6.49 -4.00 -6.59
CA GLY A 7 6.94 -2.73 -7.16
C GLY A 7 6.26 -2.35 -8.48
N GLY A 8 6.46 -1.12 -8.93
CA GLY A 8 5.84 -0.57 -10.13
C GLY A 8 6.32 -1.18 -11.46
N SER A 9 5.61 -0.91 -12.55
CA SER A 9 5.98 -1.39 -13.89
C SER A 9 7.41 -0.99 -14.26
N SER A 10 8.15 -1.90 -14.90
CA SER A 10 9.55 -1.67 -15.32
C SER A 10 10.52 -1.26 -14.21
N SER A 11 10.20 -1.48 -12.93
CA SER A 11 11.08 -1.09 -11.81
C SER A 11 12.30 -1.99 -11.61
N GLY A 12 12.47 -3.05 -12.39
CA GLY A 12 13.61 -3.99 -12.26
C GLY A 12 13.30 -5.29 -11.48
N LYS A 13 12.05 -5.49 -11.04
CA LYS A 13 11.63 -6.70 -10.29
C LYS A 13 12.09 -8.02 -10.90
N SER A 14 11.87 -8.20 -12.20
CA SER A 14 12.21 -9.43 -12.92
C SER A 14 13.72 -9.72 -12.87
N ALA A 15 14.54 -8.69 -13.05
CA ALA A 15 16.00 -8.81 -13.03
C ALA A 15 16.51 -9.17 -11.62
N PHE A 16 15.94 -8.52 -10.59
CA PHE A 16 16.25 -8.85 -9.20
C PHE A 16 15.82 -10.28 -8.84
N ALA A 17 14.61 -10.68 -9.23
CA ALA A 17 14.08 -12.02 -9.01
C ALA A 17 14.96 -13.12 -9.65
N GLU A 18 15.38 -12.91 -10.90
CA GLU A 18 16.30 -13.82 -11.58
C GLU A 18 17.67 -13.89 -10.89
N THR A 19 18.15 -12.76 -10.35
CA THR A 19 19.42 -12.71 -9.60
C THR A 19 19.34 -13.57 -8.35
N LEU A 20 18.26 -13.49 -7.56
CA LEU A 20 18.06 -14.32 -6.38
C LEU A 20 18.08 -15.82 -6.70
N ILE A 21 17.42 -16.23 -7.79
CA ILE A 21 17.41 -17.64 -8.23
C ILE A 21 18.83 -18.10 -8.60
N VAL A 22 19.56 -17.31 -9.39
CA VAL A 22 20.93 -17.65 -9.82
C VAL A 22 21.89 -17.71 -8.63
N GLU A 23 21.78 -16.79 -7.69
CA GLU A 23 22.59 -16.80 -6.47
C GLU A 23 22.28 -18.01 -5.59
N GLN A 24 21.00 -18.35 -5.45
CA GLN A 24 20.60 -19.56 -4.72
C GLN A 24 21.16 -20.82 -5.39
N ALA A 25 21.13 -20.89 -6.73
CA ALA A 25 21.69 -22.01 -7.46
C ALA A 25 23.20 -22.18 -7.22
N LYS A 26 23.96 -21.07 -7.23
CA LYS A 26 25.40 -21.07 -6.90
C LYS A 26 25.67 -21.51 -5.46
N LYS A 27 24.84 -21.07 -4.49
CA LYS A 27 24.98 -21.48 -3.09
C LYS A 27 24.80 -22.99 -2.95
N GLU A 28 23.79 -23.56 -3.60
CA GLU A 28 23.54 -25.00 -3.57
C GLU A 28 24.67 -25.81 -4.23
N GLU A 29 25.25 -25.31 -5.33
CA GLU A 29 26.42 -25.91 -5.98
C GLU A 29 27.64 -25.94 -5.03
N VAL A 30 27.98 -24.80 -4.41
CA VAL A 30 29.10 -24.69 -3.46
C VAL A 30 28.89 -25.61 -2.25
N MET A 31 27.67 -25.68 -1.72
CA MET A 31 27.33 -26.57 -0.60
C MET A 31 27.44 -28.05 -0.99
N ALA A 32 27.01 -28.41 -2.20
CA ALA A 32 27.16 -29.76 -2.73
C ALA A 32 28.64 -30.14 -2.93
N GLU A 33 29.49 -29.23 -3.40
CA GLU A 33 30.94 -29.45 -3.53
C GLU A 33 31.63 -29.63 -2.17
N ALA A 34 31.27 -28.82 -1.17
CA ALA A 34 31.79 -28.94 0.18
C ALA A 34 31.42 -30.29 0.82
N ALA A 35 30.16 -30.72 0.67
CA ALA A 35 29.69 -32.03 1.13
C ALA A 35 30.34 -33.20 0.36
N GLY A 36 30.56 -33.03 -0.96
CA GLY A 36 31.23 -34.01 -1.82
C GLY A 36 32.72 -34.21 -1.49
N LYS A 37 33.42 -33.17 -1.02
CA LYS A 37 34.79 -33.29 -0.48
C LYS A 37 34.85 -34.10 0.82
N SER A 38 33.76 -34.15 1.60
CA SER A 38 33.63 -34.93 2.84
C SER A 38 33.28 -36.40 2.63
N MET A 39 32.78 -36.80 1.44
CA MET A 39 32.32 -38.17 1.17
C MET A 39 32.99 -38.75 -0.08
N ARG A 40 34.26 -39.19 0.06
CA ARG A 40 34.84 -40.16 -0.86
C ARG A 40 34.31 -41.56 -0.53
N GLY A 41 33.09 -41.87 -0.99
CA GLY A 41 32.50 -43.20 -0.78
C GLY A 41 31.11 -43.36 -1.40
N GLY A 42 31.09 -43.76 -2.68
CA GLY A 42 30.03 -44.57 -3.32
C GLY A 42 28.55 -44.21 -3.14
N ALA A 43 27.98 -43.51 -4.12
CA ALA A 43 26.71 -43.83 -4.81
C ALA A 43 26.35 -42.65 -5.74
N ARG A 44 25.93 -42.93 -6.98
CA ARG A 44 25.39 -41.94 -7.91
C ARG A 44 24.05 -41.40 -7.38
N LYS A 45 24.09 -40.42 -6.47
CA LYS A 45 22.98 -39.48 -6.31
C LYS A 45 22.99 -38.57 -7.54
N THR A 46 21.83 -38.40 -8.17
CA THR A 46 21.58 -37.45 -9.27
C THR A 46 22.37 -36.16 -9.03
N ASP A 47 23.08 -35.69 -10.04
CA ASP A 47 23.96 -34.52 -9.94
C ASP A 47 23.16 -33.25 -9.61
N LEU A 48 22.97 -32.98 -8.30
CA LEU A 48 22.23 -31.82 -7.80
C LEU A 48 22.84 -30.49 -8.26
N ARG A 49 24.11 -30.51 -8.72
CA ARG A 49 24.86 -29.34 -9.17
C ARG A 49 24.29 -28.67 -10.43
N HIS A 50 23.42 -29.35 -11.19
CA HIS A 50 22.93 -28.85 -12.48
C HIS A 50 21.41 -28.87 -12.64
N GLN A 51 20.63 -28.99 -11.56
CA GLN A 51 19.18 -28.98 -11.72
C GLN A 51 18.71 -27.64 -12.32
N PRO A 52 17.80 -27.66 -13.31
CA PRO A 52 17.25 -26.44 -13.88
C PRO A 52 16.40 -25.70 -12.83
N SER A 53 16.35 -24.38 -12.95
CA SER A 53 15.38 -23.57 -12.22
C SER A 53 14.09 -23.47 -13.05
N PHE A 54 12.93 -23.39 -12.41
CA PHE A 54 11.64 -23.37 -13.11
C PHE A 54 11.05 -21.97 -13.14
N TYR A 55 10.69 -21.51 -14.33
CA TYR A 55 10.02 -20.23 -14.55
C TYR A 55 8.54 -20.47 -14.86
N LEU A 56 7.67 -20.11 -13.92
CA LEU A 56 6.22 -20.19 -14.06
C LEU A 56 5.73 -18.90 -14.71
N ALA A 57 5.43 -18.98 -16.01
CA ALA A 57 5.02 -17.85 -16.84
C ALA A 57 3.51 -17.73 -16.85
N THR A 58 2.97 -16.61 -16.35
CA THR A 58 1.52 -16.37 -16.29
C THR A 58 1.01 -15.43 -17.39
N MET A 59 1.90 -14.88 -18.21
CA MET A 59 1.52 -13.92 -19.25
C MET A 59 0.83 -14.62 -20.44
N ILE A 60 -0.34 -14.11 -20.86
CA ILE A 60 -0.98 -14.47 -22.13
C ILE A 60 -0.49 -13.51 -23.22
N ALA A 61 -0.02 -14.04 -24.35
CA ALA A 61 0.49 -13.25 -25.46
C ALA A 61 -0.64 -12.89 -26.45
N TRP A 62 -1.17 -11.68 -26.33
CA TRP A 62 -2.29 -11.21 -27.17
C TRP A 62 -1.85 -10.68 -28.55
N ASP A 63 -0.66 -10.07 -28.64
CA ASP A 63 -0.13 -9.47 -29.87
C ASP A 63 1.28 -9.99 -30.22
N GLU A 64 1.78 -9.63 -31.41
CA GLU A 64 3.10 -10.08 -31.88
C GLU A 64 4.26 -9.41 -31.12
N GLU A 65 4.06 -8.20 -30.58
CA GLU A 65 5.06 -7.51 -29.77
C GLU A 65 5.33 -8.28 -28.46
N CYS A 66 4.27 -8.70 -27.78
CA CYS A 66 4.30 -9.54 -26.60
C CYS A 66 4.97 -10.89 -26.90
N ARG A 67 4.63 -11.53 -28.03
CA ARG A 67 5.28 -12.78 -28.44
C ARG A 67 6.78 -12.60 -28.64
N GLU A 68 7.20 -11.53 -29.29
CA GLU A 68 8.62 -11.25 -29.51
C GLU A 68 9.36 -10.96 -28.20
N ARG A 69 8.73 -10.21 -27.28
CA ARG A 69 9.26 -9.99 -25.94
C ARG A 69 9.43 -11.31 -25.18
N ILE A 70 8.44 -12.21 -25.23
CA ILE A 70 8.50 -13.54 -24.62
C ILE A 70 9.64 -14.36 -25.23
N ARG A 71 9.81 -14.38 -26.57
CA ARG A 71 10.92 -15.08 -27.23
C ARG A 71 12.29 -14.58 -26.76
N LYS A 72 12.47 -13.26 -26.66
CA LYS A 72 13.71 -12.66 -26.15
C LYS A 72 13.98 -13.07 -24.71
N HIS A 73 12.98 -13.00 -23.85
CA HIS A 73 13.11 -13.39 -22.44
C HIS A 73 13.42 -14.89 -22.28
N ARG A 74 12.80 -15.77 -23.05
CA ARG A 74 13.13 -17.22 -23.05
C ARG A 74 14.60 -17.46 -23.38
N LYS A 75 15.11 -16.87 -24.47
CA LYS A 75 16.52 -16.99 -24.86
C LYS A 75 17.48 -16.47 -23.77
N MET A 76 17.13 -15.39 -23.08
CA MET A 76 17.93 -14.87 -21.96
C MET A 76 17.92 -15.82 -20.76
N ARG A 77 16.78 -16.48 -20.51
CA ARG A 77 16.58 -17.39 -19.38
C ARG A 77 17.17 -18.78 -19.61
N GLU A 78 17.19 -19.27 -20.84
CA GLU A 78 17.93 -20.48 -21.24
C GLU A 78 19.41 -20.37 -20.87
N LYS A 79 20.02 -19.20 -21.10
CA LYS A 79 21.42 -18.93 -20.70
C LYS A 79 21.65 -18.96 -19.17
N LYS A 80 20.58 -18.87 -18.38
CA LYS A 80 20.58 -18.93 -16.91
C LYS A 80 20.05 -20.27 -16.37
N ASN A 81 19.94 -21.30 -17.22
CA ASN A 81 19.45 -22.63 -16.86
C ASN A 81 18.00 -22.66 -16.31
N PHE A 82 17.12 -21.84 -16.88
CA PHE A 82 15.69 -21.90 -16.60
C PHE A 82 14.94 -22.82 -17.57
N MET A 83 14.01 -23.61 -17.04
CA MET A 83 12.93 -24.27 -17.79
C MET A 83 11.64 -23.49 -17.62
N THR A 84 10.94 -23.18 -18.71
CA THR A 84 9.68 -22.43 -18.67
C THR A 84 8.49 -23.38 -18.59
N ILE A 85 7.58 -23.12 -17.66
CA ILE A 85 6.25 -23.73 -17.55
C ILE A 85 5.24 -22.61 -17.77
N GLU A 86 4.48 -22.69 -18.86
CA GLU A 86 3.42 -21.71 -19.16
C GLU A 86 2.14 -22.12 -18.42
N CYS A 87 1.69 -21.29 -17.49
CA CYS A 87 0.49 -21.54 -16.69
C CYS A 87 -0.24 -20.21 -16.42
N PRO A 88 -0.99 -19.69 -17.41
CA PRO A 88 -1.66 -18.39 -17.29
C PRO A 88 -2.87 -18.40 -16.35
N VAL A 89 -3.50 -19.55 -16.15
CA VAL A 89 -4.62 -19.81 -15.23
C VAL A 89 -4.42 -21.18 -14.57
N ASP A 90 -5.22 -21.50 -13.56
CA ASP A 90 -5.24 -22.77 -12.83
C ASP A 90 -3.83 -23.16 -12.37
N LEU A 91 -3.14 -22.28 -11.64
CA LEU A 91 -1.75 -22.50 -11.23
C LEU A 91 -1.54 -23.83 -10.46
N SER A 92 -2.60 -24.37 -9.85
CA SER A 92 -2.64 -25.70 -9.24
C SER A 92 -2.30 -26.86 -10.20
N LYS A 93 -2.47 -26.66 -11.51
CA LYS A 93 -2.13 -27.64 -12.56
C LYS A 93 -0.67 -27.59 -13.01
N ALA A 94 0.11 -26.61 -12.55
CA ALA A 94 1.52 -26.52 -12.93
C ALA A 94 2.34 -27.64 -12.28
N GLU A 95 2.96 -28.48 -13.12
CA GLU A 95 3.79 -29.59 -12.67
C GLU A 95 5.20 -29.09 -12.31
N VAL A 96 5.41 -28.89 -11.01
CA VAL A 96 6.70 -28.45 -10.45
C VAL A 96 7.39 -29.62 -9.74
N PRO A 97 8.60 -30.03 -10.17
CA PRO A 97 9.35 -31.08 -9.49
C PRO A 97 9.65 -30.74 -8.03
N ALA A 98 9.65 -31.77 -7.18
CA ALA A 98 9.99 -31.62 -5.77
C ALA A 98 11.46 -31.18 -5.59
N GLY A 99 11.69 -30.27 -4.63
CA GLY A 99 13.01 -29.72 -4.33
C GLY A 99 13.48 -28.66 -5.33
N SER A 100 12.58 -28.10 -6.13
CA SER A 100 12.94 -27.17 -7.21
C SER A 100 13.12 -25.72 -6.72
N ARG A 101 13.86 -24.95 -7.53
CA ARG A 101 13.94 -23.49 -7.43
C ARG A 101 12.96 -22.89 -8.44
N CYS A 102 12.00 -22.11 -7.98
CA CYS A 102 10.91 -21.59 -8.80
C CYS A 102 10.87 -20.07 -8.80
N LEU A 103 10.61 -19.49 -9.98
CA LEU A 103 10.28 -18.09 -10.18
C LEU A 103 8.89 -18.00 -10.79
N LEU A 104 7.93 -17.45 -10.03
CA LEU A 104 6.57 -17.16 -10.51
C LEU A 104 6.48 -15.70 -10.97
N GLU A 105 6.18 -15.49 -12.25
CA GLU A 105 6.06 -14.15 -12.82
C GLU A 105 4.89 -14.06 -13.84
N CYS A 106 3.90 -13.19 -13.63
CA CYS A 106 3.63 -12.42 -12.41
C CYS A 106 2.21 -12.62 -11.89
N VAL A 107 2.06 -12.38 -10.58
CA VAL A 107 0.78 -12.52 -9.88
C VAL A 107 -0.27 -11.54 -10.42
N SER A 108 0.12 -10.35 -10.87
CA SER A 108 -0.80 -9.37 -11.45
C SER A 108 -1.44 -9.87 -12.76
N ASN A 109 -0.68 -10.56 -13.60
CA ASN A 109 -1.21 -11.20 -14.81
C ASN A 109 -2.11 -12.39 -14.45
N LEU A 110 -1.68 -13.21 -13.48
CA LEU A 110 -2.47 -14.35 -13.02
C LEU A 110 -3.83 -13.90 -12.44
N ALA A 111 -3.82 -12.82 -11.64
CA ALA A 111 -5.04 -12.21 -11.10
C ALA A 111 -5.99 -11.75 -12.21
N ALA A 112 -5.46 -11.06 -13.23
CA ALA A 112 -6.27 -10.62 -14.37
C ALA A 112 -6.82 -11.82 -15.16
N ASN A 113 -5.98 -12.82 -15.42
CA ASN A 113 -6.37 -13.99 -16.18
C ASN A 113 -7.45 -14.81 -15.47
N GLU A 114 -7.36 -14.98 -14.14
CA GLU A 114 -8.35 -15.70 -13.33
C GLU A 114 -9.65 -14.93 -13.15
N MET A 115 -9.57 -13.61 -13.00
CA MET A 115 -10.73 -12.74 -12.82
C MET A 115 -11.55 -12.57 -14.10
N TYR A 116 -10.90 -12.54 -15.27
CA TYR A 116 -11.57 -12.30 -16.56
C TYR A 116 -11.68 -13.55 -17.43
N ARG A 117 -11.76 -14.73 -16.80
CA ARG A 117 -11.93 -16.00 -17.52
C ARG A 117 -13.22 -16.02 -18.32
N ARG A 118 -13.14 -16.53 -19.55
CA ARG A 118 -14.29 -16.68 -20.45
C ARG A 118 -14.93 -18.07 -20.37
N ASP A 119 -14.25 -19.02 -19.74
CA ASP A 119 -14.69 -20.40 -19.55
C ASP A 119 -15.46 -20.62 -18.23
N MET A 120 -15.74 -19.54 -17.49
CA MET A 120 -16.48 -19.53 -16.23
C MET A 120 -17.56 -18.44 -16.25
N GLU A 121 -18.70 -18.71 -15.61
CA GLU A 121 -19.83 -17.77 -15.53
C GLU A 121 -19.58 -16.62 -14.54
N ASP A 122 -18.96 -16.93 -13.39
CA ASP A 122 -18.60 -15.98 -12.34
C ASP A 122 -17.11 -16.13 -11.96
N PRO A 123 -16.20 -15.71 -12.85
CA PRO A 123 -14.76 -15.93 -12.69
C PRO A 123 -14.14 -15.11 -11.55
N GLU A 124 -14.69 -13.93 -11.24
CA GLU A 124 -14.19 -13.08 -10.16
C GLU A 124 -14.33 -13.76 -8.80
N ASN A 125 -15.46 -14.43 -8.59
CA ASN A 125 -15.75 -15.16 -7.37
C ASN A 125 -14.80 -16.36 -7.20
N GLY A 126 -14.15 -16.44 -6.04
CA GLY A 126 -13.15 -17.46 -5.75
C GLY A 126 -11.80 -17.28 -6.46
N ALA A 127 -11.59 -16.19 -7.23
CA ALA A 127 -10.33 -15.98 -7.95
C ALA A 127 -9.14 -15.90 -6.97
N MET A 128 -9.31 -15.19 -5.86
CA MET A 128 -8.28 -15.06 -4.82
C MET A 128 -7.89 -16.43 -4.27
N GLU A 129 -8.87 -17.25 -3.90
CA GLU A 129 -8.69 -18.59 -3.35
C GLU A 129 -7.95 -19.51 -4.33
N ARG A 130 -8.39 -19.54 -5.61
CA ARG A 130 -7.74 -20.35 -6.66
C ARG A 130 -6.27 -19.98 -6.82
N ILE A 131 -5.97 -18.67 -6.86
CA ILE A 131 -4.59 -18.17 -7.01
C ILE A 131 -3.74 -18.57 -5.81
N LEU A 132 -4.21 -18.30 -4.59
CA LEU A 132 -3.49 -18.60 -3.36
C LEU A 132 -3.28 -20.10 -3.18
N GLU A 133 -4.29 -20.93 -3.47
CA GLU A 133 -4.17 -22.39 -3.43
C GLU A 133 -3.13 -22.88 -4.43
N GLY A 134 -3.17 -22.40 -5.67
CA GLY A 134 -2.17 -22.72 -6.69
C GLY A 134 -0.76 -22.37 -6.23
N ILE A 135 -0.54 -21.16 -5.72
CA ILE A 135 0.77 -20.73 -5.20
C ILE A 135 1.22 -21.62 -4.02
N ARG A 136 0.31 -21.97 -3.11
CA ARG A 136 0.63 -22.87 -1.98
C ARG A 136 0.99 -24.28 -2.46
N MET A 137 0.39 -24.78 -3.55
CA MET A 137 0.79 -26.05 -4.16
C MET A 137 2.20 -25.98 -4.75
N ILE A 138 2.56 -24.89 -5.45
CA ILE A 138 3.93 -24.67 -5.92
C ILE A 138 4.90 -24.64 -4.74
N ARG A 139 4.56 -23.89 -3.68
CA ARG A 139 5.37 -23.78 -2.47
C ARG A 139 5.62 -25.12 -1.78
N LYS A 140 4.68 -26.07 -1.84
CA LYS A 140 4.86 -27.42 -1.28
C LYS A 140 5.94 -28.22 -2.00
N ASN A 141 6.15 -27.97 -3.31
CA ASN A 141 7.13 -28.69 -4.12
C ASN A 141 8.46 -27.93 -4.27
N ALA A 142 8.44 -26.59 -4.16
CA ALA A 142 9.61 -25.76 -4.34
C ALA A 142 10.34 -25.49 -3.00
N ASP A 143 11.62 -25.84 -2.93
CA ASP A 143 12.48 -25.52 -1.77
C ASP A 143 12.78 -24.01 -1.69
N PHE A 144 12.82 -23.35 -2.87
CA PHE A 144 13.07 -21.92 -2.99
C PHE A 144 12.12 -21.31 -4.03
N LEU A 145 11.16 -20.51 -3.58
CA LEU A 145 10.14 -19.87 -4.41
C LEU A 145 10.29 -18.35 -4.36
N VAL A 146 10.53 -17.74 -5.52
CA VAL A 146 10.49 -16.29 -5.71
C VAL A 146 9.23 -15.93 -6.49
N ILE A 147 8.46 -14.99 -5.97
CA ILE A 147 7.19 -14.54 -6.56
C ILE A 147 7.30 -13.07 -6.92
N VAL A 148 6.98 -12.73 -8.17
CA VAL A 148 6.92 -11.35 -8.64
C VAL A 148 5.46 -10.92 -8.78
N THR A 149 5.15 -9.78 -8.16
CA THR A 149 3.86 -9.09 -8.29
C THR A 149 4.08 -7.61 -8.61
N ASN A 150 3.01 -6.93 -8.98
CA ASN A 150 3.04 -5.50 -9.28
C ASN A 150 2.26 -4.72 -8.22
N ASP A 151 2.71 -3.48 -8.01
CA ASP A 151 1.98 -2.48 -7.26
C ASP A 151 1.18 -1.59 -8.22
N VAL A 152 -0.14 -1.57 -8.05
CA VAL A 152 -1.11 -0.73 -8.79
C VAL A 152 -1.95 0.14 -7.84
N SER A 153 -1.48 0.27 -6.60
CA SER A 153 -2.25 0.89 -5.51
C SER A 153 -2.02 2.38 -5.35
N GLY A 154 -0.91 2.90 -5.87
CA GLY A 154 -0.52 4.30 -5.72
C GLY A 154 -1.30 5.27 -6.62
N ASP A 155 -2.10 4.76 -7.54
CA ASP A 155 -2.94 5.55 -8.44
C ASP A 155 -4.40 5.53 -7.98
N GLN A 156 -5.06 6.68 -7.91
CA GLN A 156 -6.49 6.81 -7.58
C GLN A 156 -7.11 7.75 -8.61
N GLY A 157 -8.20 7.31 -9.24
CA GLY A 157 -8.90 8.05 -10.29
C GLY A 157 -10.29 7.45 -10.56
N PRO A 158 -11.05 8.00 -11.53
CA PRO A 158 -12.37 7.48 -11.91
C PRO A 158 -12.21 6.17 -12.69
N TYR A 159 -11.86 5.12 -11.98
CA TYR A 159 -11.77 3.78 -12.52
C TYR A 159 -13.15 3.13 -12.62
N SER A 160 -13.29 2.21 -13.58
CA SER A 160 -14.49 1.40 -13.66
C SER A 160 -14.58 0.45 -12.46
N GLU A 161 -15.80 0.00 -12.13
CA GLU A 161 -16.02 -0.97 -11.04
C GLU A 161 -15.15 -2.22 -11.22
N GLU A 162 -14.97 -2.68 -12.46
CA GLU A 162 -14.14 -3.84 -12.78
C GLU A 162 -12.65 -3.60 -12.48
N THR A 163 -12.18 -2.37 -12.69
CA THR A 163 -10.79 -2.00 -12.40
C THR A 163 -10.57 -1.91 -10.89
N GLU A 164 -11.54 -1.37 -10.14
CA GLU A 164 -11.50 -1.36 -8.67
C GLU A 164 -11.52 -2.77 -8.07
N ALA A 165 -12.38 -3.64 -8.60
CA ALA A 165 -12.44 -5.04 -8.21
C ALA A 165 -11.08 -5.74 -8.44
N TYR A 166 -10.43 -5.50 -9.58
CA TYR A 166 -9.08 -6.00 -9.85
C TYR A 166 -8.03 -5.46 -8.87
N ARG A 167 -8.03 -4.16 -8.60
CA ARG A 167 -7.10 -3.53 -7.66
C ARG A 167 -7.26 -4.11 -6.25
N LYS A 168 -8.51 -4.30 -5.80
CA LYS A 168 -8.86 -4.92 -4.52
C LYS A 168 -8.40 -6.38 -4.44
N LEU A 169 -8.67 -7.16 -5.49
CA LEU A 169 -8.23 -8.56 -5.60
C LEU A 169 -6.70 -8.66 -5.50
N LEU A 170 -5.97 -7.89 -6.32
CA LEU A 170 -4.51 -7.92 -6.33
C LEU A 170 -3.90 -7.43 -5.00
N GLY A 171 -4.47 -6.39 -4.40
CA GLY A 171 -4.07 -5.90 -3.07
C GLY A 171 -4.24 -6.98 -1.99
N GLY A 172 -5.37 -7.68 -1.98
CA GLY A 172 -5.65 -8.79 -1.06
C GLY A 172 -4.68 -9.96 -1.23
N ILE A 173 -4.39 -10.36 -2.48
CA ILE A 173 -3.40 -11.39 -2.79
C ILE A 173 -2.01 -10.95 -2.31
N ASN A 174 -1.58 -9.73 -2.64
CA ASN A 174 -0.28 -9.21 -2.25
C ASN A 174 -0.10 -9.19 -0.73
N CYS A 175 -1.10 -8.72 0.04
CA CYS A 175 -1.07 -8.74 1.50
C CYS A 175 -0.97 -10.17 2.06
N THR A 176 -1.72 -11.11 1.49
CA THR A 176 -1.71 -12.51 1.94
C THR A 176 -0.35 -13.15 1.67
N LEU A 177 0.18 -12.99 0.46
CA LEU A 177 1.49 -13.52 0.09
C LEU A 177 2.62 -12.89 0.91
N ALA A 178 2.54 -11.59 1.21
CA ALA A 178 3.51 -10.89 2.04
C ALA A 178 3.49 -11.39 3.50
N GLY A 179 2.31 -11.71 4.03
CA GLY A 179 2.14 -12.37 5.32
C GLY A 179 2.81 -13.75 5.36
N GLU A 180 2.65 -14.54 4.30
CA GLU A 180 3.19 -15.90 4.17
C GLU A 180 4.68 -15.99 3.82
N ALA A 181 5.25 -14.95 3.19
CA ALA A 181 6.63 -14.93 2.70
C ALA A 181 7.65 -14.81 3.84
N ASP A 182 8.82 -15.44 3.65
CA ASP A 182 9.97 -15.31 4.54
C ASP A 182 10.65 -13.94 4.34
N GLU A 183 10.73 -13.46 3.10
CA GLU A 183 11.26 -12.14 2.76
C GLU A 183 10.31 -11.40 1.81
N VAL A 184 10.16 -10.09 2.01
CA VAL A 184 9.38 -9.22 1.11
C VAL A 184 10.26 -8.05 0.71
N TYR A 185 10.30 -7.80 -0.59
CA TYR A 185 11.03 -6.69 -1.19
C TYR A 185 10.09 -5.80 -2.00
N GLU A 186 10.35 -4.51 -1.99
CA GLU A 186 9.85 -3.56 -2.97
C GLU A 186 11.01 -3.12 -3.85
N VAL A 187 10.88 -3.24 -5.17
CA VAL A 187 11.94 -2.81 -6.10
C VAL A 187 11.57 -1.46 -6.70
N ILE A 188 12.41 -0.47 -6.46
CA ILE A 188 12.25 0.92 -6.90
C ILE A 188 13.47 1.30 -7.75
N CYS A 189 13.26 1.69 -9.00
CA CYS A 189 14.35 2.11 -9.91
C CYS A 189 15.53 1.11 -10.02
N GLY A 190 15.25 -0.19 -9.94
CA GLY A 190 16.24 -1.26 -9.95
C GLY A 190 16.76 -1.65 -8.57
N GLU A 191 16.50 -0.85 -7.54
CA GLU A 191 17.02 -1.05 -6.19
C GLU A 191 16.02 -1.84 -5.33
N PRO A 192 16.43 -3.01 -4.77
CA PRO A 192 15.58 -3.79 -3.88
C PRO A 192 15.60 -3.21 -2.46
N VAL A 193 14.46 -2.68 -2.02
CA VAL A 193 14.22 -2.25 -0.64
C VAL A 193 13.60 -3.40 0.14
N MET A 194 14.27 -3.83 1.22
CA MET A 194 13.77 -4.90 2.08
C MET A 194 12.64 -4.38 2.97
N VAL A 195 11.46 -4.96 2.82
CA VAL A 195 10.24 -4.62 3.58
C VAL A 195 10.06 -5.53 4.78
N LYS A 196 10.30 -6.84 4.60
CA LYS A 196 10.19 -7.85 5.65
C LYS A 196 11.29 -8.89 5.52
N LYS A 197 11.78 -9.36 6.66
CA LYS A 197 12.60 -10.55 6.79
C LYS A 197 12.20 -11.32 8.04
N LYS A 198 11.67 -12.54 7.87
CA LYS A 198 11.31 -13.43 8.98
C LYS A 198 12.59 -13.87 9.69
N LYS A 199 12.70 -13.64 11.00
CA LYS A 199 13.85 -14.13 11.78
C LYS A 199 13.64 -15.62 12.03
N ARG A 200 14.72 -16.42 11.96
CA ARG A 200 14.66 -17.89 12.13
C ARG A 200 14.13 -18.35 13.50
N GLU A 201 14.11 -17.47 14.51
CA GLU A 201 13.59 -17.74 15.86
C GLU A 201 12.09 -17.43 16.03
N ASP A 202 11.41 -16.93 14.99
CA ASP A 202 10.01 -16.47 15.09
C ASP A 202 8.97 -17.62 15.03
N THR A 203 9.40 -18.89 15.01
CA THR A 203 8.48 -20.05 14.89
C THR A 203 7.66 -20.31 16.17
N GLU A 204 8.03 -19.71 17.30
CA GLU A 204 7.30 -19.82 18.58
C GLU A 204 6.79 -18.47 19.12
N VAL A 205 6.98 -17.37 18.37
CA VAL A 205 6.78 -15.99 18.87
C VAL A 205 5.70 -15.21 18.10
N GLU A 206 5.17 -15.74 16.98
CA GLU A 206 4.07 -15.07 16.24
C GLU A 206 2.77 -14.92 17.07
N GLU A 207 2.54 -15.74 18.10
CA GLU A 207 1.45 -15.54 19.08
C GLU A 207 1.82 -14.64 20.28
N ARG A 208 3.10 -14.28 20.45
CA ARG A 208 3.58 -13.46 21.60
C ARG A 208 4.04 -12.06 21.21
N ARG A 209 4.03 -11.69 19.93
CA ARG A 209 4.35 -10.31 19.49
C ARG A 209 3.19 -9.33 19.69
N THR A 210 2.01 -9.80 20.10
CA THR A 210 0.90 -8.96 20.53
C THR A 210 1.09 -8.40 21.95
N ASP A 211 2.11 -8.84 22.69
CA ASP A 211 2.24 -8.54 24.13
C ASP A 211 3.54 -7.79 24.50
N ARG A 212 4.12 -7.05 23.56
CA ARG A 212 5.23 -6.13 23.89
C ARG A 212 4.68 -4.76 24.17
N SER A 213 4.60 -4.44 25.47
CA SER A 213 4.58 -3.11 26.08
C SER A 213 4.55 -2.00 25.04
N VAL A 214 3.33 -1.64 24.62
CA VAL A 214 3.10 -0.48 23.75
C VAL A 214 3.75 0.68 24.47
N ASP A 215 4.86 1.18 23.94
CA ASP A 215 5.37 2.48 24.32
C ASP A 215 4.25 3.46 23.91
N ARG A 216 3.36 3.75 24.86
CA ARG A 216 2.12 4.51 24.66
C ARG A 216 2.51 5.97 24.48
N GLN A 217 3.18 6.28 23.38
CA GLN A 217 3.42 7.64 22.96
C GLN A 217 2.06 8.24 22.63
N ARG A 218 1.64 9.18 23.48
CA ARG A 218 0.46 10.01 23.23
C ARG A 218 0.75 10.87 22.01
N GLY A 219 -0.16 10.88 21.05
CA GLY A 219 0.00 11.60 19.79
C GLY A 219 -0.60 10.86 18.60
N ILE A 220 -0.77 11.60 17.50
CA ILE A 220 -1.26 11.07 16.23
C ILE A 220 -0.30 10.00 15.70
N ARG A 221 -0.87 8.91 15.20
CA ARG A 221 -0.16 7.88 14.43
C ARG A 221 -0.74 7.85 13.02
N LEU A 222 0.12 7.99 12.03
CA LEU A 222 -0.29 8.11 10.63
C LEU A 222 0.20 6.90 9.83
N PHE A 223 -0.71 6.20 9.17
CA PHE A 223 -0.43 5.11 8.24
C PHE A 223 -0.75 5.56 6.81
N VAL A 224 0.28 5.61 5.97
CA VAL A 224 0.19 6.02 4.56
C VAL A 224 0.54 4.87 3.62
N GLY A 225 0.24 5.00 2.34
CA GLY A 225 0.53 4.03 1.29
C GLY A 225 -0.64 3.89 0.31
N GLY A 226 -0.49 3.12 -0.76
CA GLY A 226 -1.54 3.00 -1.77
C GLY A 226 -2.79 2.25 -1.31
N ALA A 227 -3.84 2.28 -2.13
CA ALA A 227 -5.11 1.59 -1.90
C ALA A 227 -4.94 0.08 -1.64
N TYR A 228 -5.84 -0.50 -0.85
CA TYR A 228 -5.89 -1.96 -0.60
C TYR A 228 -4.61 -2.60 -0.03
N GLN A 229 -3.67 -1.80 0.48
CA GLN A 229 -2.43 -2.28 1.09
C GLN A 229 -2.57 -2.71 2.57
N GLY A 230 -3.79 -2.82 3.11
CA GLY A 230 -4.03 -3.31 4.47
C GLY A 230 -3.89 -2.27 5.60
N LYS A 231 -3.84 -0.97 5.26
CA LYS A 231 -3.70 0.14 6.23
C LYS A 231 -4.78 0.12 7.32
N SER A 232 -6.04 -0.06 6.95
CA SER A 232 -7.17 -0.02 7.89
C SER A 232 -7.05 -1.08 8.98
N ASN A 233 -6.69 -2.32 8.62
CA ASN A 233 -6.48 -3.39 9.59
C ASN A 233 -5.32 -3.09 10.55
N LEU A 234 -4.24 -2.48 10.07
CA LEU A 234 -3.12 -2.07 10.92
C LEU A 234 -3.52 -0.93 11.86
N ALA A 235 -4.24 0.07 11.35
CA ALA A 235 -4.70 1.20 12.14
C ALA A 235 -5.67 0.78 13.23
N MET A 236 -6.64 -0.08 12.91
CA MET A 236 -7.56 -0.65 13.91
C MET A 236 -6.81 -1.42 15.00
N ARG A 237 -5.84 -2.26 14.63
CA ARG A 237 -5.01 -2.99 15.61
C ARG A 237 -4.20 -2.06 16.51
N GLU A 238 -3.62 -1.00 15.94
CA GLU A 238 -2.87 0.02 16.69
C GLU A 238 -3.78 0.85 17.61
N ALA A 239 -5.05 1.03 17.25
CA ALA A 239 -6.05 1.75 18.03
C ALA A 239 -6.56 0.95 19.24
N VAL A 240 -6.48 -0.39 19.21
CA VAL A 240 -6.89 -1.25 20.34
C VAL A 240 -5.92 -1.07 21.50
N THR A 241 -6.41 -0.52 22.61
CA THR A 241 -5.61 -0.24 23.82
C THR A 241 -5.71 -1.34 24.89
N GLU A 242 -6.75 -2.17 24.82
CA GLU A 242 -7.07 -3.26 25.75
C GLU A 242 -7.71 -4.42 24.97
N GLU A 243 -7.33 -5.67 25.29
CA GLU A 243 -7.92 -6.85 24.67
C GLU A 243 -9.44 -6.92 24.93
N ASN A 244 -10.21 -7.34 23.93
CA ASN A 244 -11.68 -7.49 23.97
C ASN A 244 -12.49 -6.19 24.18
N ARG A 245 -11.92 -5.02 23.89
CA ARG A 245 -12.66 -3.75 23.87
C ARG A 245 -13.06 -3.37 22.44
N PHE A 246 -14.30 -2.90 22.27
CA PHE A 246 -14.73 -2.23 21.04
C PHE A 246 -14.05 -0.86 20.89
N ILE A 247 -13.56 -0.57 19.70
CA ILE A 247 -13.06 0.76 19.31
C ILE A 247 -14.09 1.45 18.42
N LEU A 248 -14.15 2.78 18.49
CA LEU A 248 -14.87 3.60 17.52
C LEU A 248 -13.99 3.81 16.29
N VAL A 249 -14.61 3.69 15.13
CA VAL A 249 -13.96 3.82 13.83
C VAL A 249 -14.79 4.79 12.99
N ALA A 250 -14.14 5.85 12.52
CA ALA A 250 -14.71 6.75 11.53
C ALA A 250 -14.12 6.43 10.16
N ASP A 251 -14.96 6.24 9.15
CA ASP A 251 -14.52 5.97 7.78
C ASP A 251 -14.89 7.13 6.84
N GLY A 252 -13.93 7.60 6.06
CA GLY A 252 -14.13 8.75 5.18
C GLY A 252 -15.23 8.59 4.14
N GLU A 253 -15.58 7.36 3.75
CA GLU A 253 -16.69 7.12 2.83
C GLU A 253 -18.04 7.15 3.55
N GLN A 254 -18.13 6.58 4.76
CA GLN A 254 -19.40 6.24 5.40
C GLN A 254 -19.80 7.14 6.57
N SER A 255 -18.83 7.66 7.33
CA SER A 255 -19.07 8.42 8.55
C SER A 255 -19.29 9.91 8.28
N PRO A 256 -20.05 10.64 9.11
CA PRO A 256 -19.98 12.10 9.20
C PRO A 256 -18.55 12.62 9.37
N LEU A 257 -18.30 13.88 8.99
CA LEU A 257 -16.99 14.52 9.14
C LEU A 257 -16.59 14.58 10.63
N GLU A 258 -17.55 14.83 11.50
CA GLU A 258 -17.35 15.04 12.93
C GLU A 258 -16.92 13.78 13.68
N ASP A 259 -17.27 12.59 13.18
CA ASP A 259 -16.91 11.31 13.81
C ASP A 259 -15.38 11.13 13.90
N ALA A 260 -14.61 11.82 13.05
CA ALA A 260 -13.15 11.81 13.10
C ALA A 260 -12.59 12.43 14.40
N PHE A 261 -13.37 13.25 15.10
CA PHE A 261 -12.95 13.94 16.33
C PHE A 261 -13.06 13.07 17.58
N ASP A 262 -13.83 11.98 17.54
CA ASP A 262 -14.09 11.15 18.72
C ASP A 262 -13.74 9.67 18.50
N SER A 263 -13.36 9.27 17.28
CA SER A 263 -13.04 7.88 16.95
C SER A 263 -11.58 7.52 17.17
N GLU A 264 -11.28 6.37 17.78
CA GLU A 264 -9.90 5.93 17.98
C GLU A 264 -9.14 5.67 16.67
N ALA A 265 -9.85 5.20 15.63
CA ALA A 265 -9.31 5.07 14.28
C ALA A 265 -10.08 5.93 13.27
N VAL A 266 -9.34 6.71 12.47
CA VAL A 266 -9.86 7.53 11.37
C VAL A 266 -9.34 6.98 10.05
N LEU A 267 -10.23 6.40 9.26
CA LEU A 267 -9.89 5.67 8.05
C LEU A 267 -10.11 6.51 6.80
N ASN A 268 -9.25 6.31 5.81
CA ASN A 268 -9.42 6.91 4.49
C ASN A 268 -9.48 8.45 4.52
N LEU A 269 -8.53 9.11 5.19
CA LEU A 269 -8.47 10.58 5.32
C LEU A 269 -8.57 11.31 3.96
N HIS A 270 -7.92 10.81 2.93
CA HIS A 270 -8.06 11.31 1.55
C HIS A 270 -9.53 11.44 1.11
N ILE A 271 -10.44 10.54 1.50
CA ILE A 271 -11.87 10.65 1.17
C ILE A 271 -12.56 11.77 1.98
N TYR A 272 -12.19 11.99 3.24
CA TYR A 272 -12.62 13.19 3.98
C TYR A 272 -12.22 14.46 3.23
N ILE A 273 -10.96 14.53 2.76
CA ILE A 273 -10.46 15.68 2.01
C ILE A 273 -11.23 15.87 0.70
N ARG A 274 -11.56 14.79 -0.02
CA ARG A 274 -12.41 14.86 -1.22
C ARG A 274 -13.76 15.49 -0.89
N ARG A 275 -14.40 15.03 0.18
CA ARG A 275 -15.70 15.56 0.62
C ARG A 275 -15.63 17.02 1.05
N LEU A 276 -14.53 17.47 1.66
CA LEU A 276 -14.32 18.89 1.98
C LEU A 276 -14.12 19.75 0.73
N ILE A 277 -13.49 19.21 -0.31
CA ILE A 277 -13.32 19.90 -1.61
C ILE A 277 -14.67 20.04 -2.29
N ASP A 278 -15.38 18.92 -2.47
CA ASP A 278 -16.74 18.91 -2.97
C ASP A 278 -17.58 19.89 -2.12
N ALA A 279 -17.37 19.83 -0.78
CA ALA A 279 -17.70 20.69 0.40
C ALA A 279 -17.69 22.21 0.20
N VAL A 280 -16.85 22.66 -0.70
CA VAL A 280 -16.61 24.08 -0.94
C VAL A 280 -16.96 24.46 -2.38
N LEU A 281 -16.83 23.50 -3.31
CA LEU A 281 -17.14 23.70 -4.73
C LEU A 281 -18.65 23.69 -5.03
N GLY A 282 -19.48 23.10 -4.16
CA GLY A 282 -20.91 22.97 -4.44
C GLY A 282 -21.27 21.73 -5.27
N GLU A 283 -20.32 20.80 -5.46
CA GLU A 283 -20.43 19.62 -6.33
C GLU A 283 -20.85 18.37 -5.53
N TYR A 284 -22.09 18.32 -5.03
CA TYR A 284 -22.55 17.25 -4.12
C TYR A 284 -23.51 16.22 -4.71
N ASP A 285 -23.49 15.05 -4.08
CA ASP A 285 -24.66 14.16 -3.97
C ASP A 285 -25.60 14.69 -2.86
N ALA A 286 -26.90 14.73 -3.13
CA ALA A 286 -27.95 15.19 -2.19
C ALA A 286 -27.96 14.42 -0.85
N LYS A 287 -27.25 13.28 -0.77
CA LYS A 287 -27.07 12.47 0.45
C LYS A 287 -26.11 13.07 1.49
N ARG A 288 -25.40 14.16 1.19
CA ARG A 288 -24.34 14.72 2.07
C ARG A 288 -24.53 16.21 2.40
N GLU A 289 -25.77 16.66 2.59
CA GLU A 289 -26.05 18.06 3.00
C GLU A 289 -25.36 18.44 4.32
N ASP A 290 -25.18 17.49 5.23
CA ASP A 290 -24.52 17.71 6.51
C ASP A 290 -23.04 18.13 6.35
N ASP A 291 -22.33 17.60 5.34
CA ASP A 291 -20.94 17.99 5.03
C ASP A 291 -20.85 19.48 4.66
N ARG A 292 -21.84 19.98 3.91
CA ARG A 292 -21.93 21.38 3.53
C ARG A 292 -22.20 22.26 4.76
N VAL A 293 -23.17 21.89 5.58
CA VAL A 293 -23.50 22.63 6.82
C VAL A 293 -22.26 22.72 7.72
N PHE A 294 -21.51 21.63 7.84
CA PHE A 294 -20.27 21.58 8.58
C PHE A 294 -19.20 22.51 7.98
N CYS A 295 -18.94 22.44 6.68
CA CYS A 295 -17.98 23.32 6.00
C CYS A 295 -18.36 24.81 6.09
N ASP A 296 -19.65 25.14 5.97
CA ASP A 296 -20.14 26.51 6.14
C ASP A 296 -19.93 27.01 7.58
N SER A 297 -20.04 26.13 8.58
CA SER A 297 -19.71 26.46 9.97
C SER A 297 -18.22 26.78 10.17
N ILE A 298 -17.33 25.98 9.58
CA ILE A 298 -15.87 26.23 9.58
C ILE A 298 -15.57 27.57 8.93
N ARG A 299 -16.20 27.87 7.80
CA ARG A 299 -16.02 29.13 7.07
C ARG A 299 -16.49 30.33 7.89
N SER A 300 -17.63 30.22 8.58
CA SER A 300 -18.09 31.27 9.51
C SER A 300 -17.06 31.51 10.60
N GLU A 301 -16.52 30.43 11.21
CA GLU A 301 -15.47 30.54 12.23
C GLU A 301 -14.22 31.27 11.70
N ILE A 302 -13.77 30.93 10.48
CA ILE A 302 -12.60 31.56 9.83
C ILE A 302 -12.86 33.05 9.58
N ASN A 303 -14.02 33.39 9.01
CA ASN A 303 -14.39 34.78 8.70
C ASN A 303 -14.59 35.65 9.95
N GLU A 304 -14.98 35.05 11.07
CA GLU A 304 -15.13 35.74 12.35
C GLU A 304 -13.79 36.02 13.04
N ARG A 305 -12.67 35.44 12.58
CA ARG A 305 -11.34 35.75 13.12
C ARG A 305 -10.98 37.20 12.79
N THR A 306 -10.83 38.01 13.84
CA THR A 306 -10.42 39.41 13.70
C THR A 306 -8.92 39.54 13.81
N GLU A 307 -8.28 40.20 12.84
CA GLU A 307 -6.91 40.66 12.99
C GLU A 307 -6.87 42.00 13.75
N ALA A 308 -5.88 42.17 14.61
CA ALA A 308 -5.67 43.43 15.32
C ALA A 308 -4.86 44.37 14.40
N VAL A 309 -5.56 45.27 13.71
CA VAL A 309 -4.97 46.23 12.77
C VAL A 309 -4.91 47.61 13.42
N ARG A 310 -3.87 48.39 13.12
CA ARG A 310 -3.78 49.79 13.54
C ARG A 310 -4.72 50.63 12.66
N ASP A 311 -5.78 51.19 13.23
CA ASP A 311 -6.73 52.04 12.50
C ASP A 311 -6.22 53.50 12.47
N PRO A 312 -5.82 54.03 11.29
CA PRO A 312 -5.31 55.40 11.17
C PRO A 312 -6.32 56.48 11.60
N ALA A 313 -7.62 56.17 11.62
CA ALA A 313 -8.71 57.09 11.91
C ALA A 313 -9.05 57.17 13.41
N GLU A 314 -8.76 56.14 14.20
CA GLU A 314 -8.96 56.13 15.65
C GLU A 314 -7.64 56.32 16.40
N ARG A 315 -7.52 57.39 17.20
CA ARG A 315 -6.35 57.63 18.06
C ARG A 315 -6.71 57.55 19.53
N THR A 316 -5.80 57.03 20.34
CA THR A 316 -5.91 57.12 21.80
C THR A 316 -5.73 58.57 22.25
N SER A 317 -6.13 58.88 23.48
CA SER A 317 -5.92 60.21 24.09
C SER A 317 -4.43 60.61 24.18
N ALA A 318 -3.52 59.65 24.04
CA ALA A 318 -2.07 59.86 23.98
C ALA A 318 -1.53 60.04 22.54
N GLY A 319 -2.40 60.02 21.53
CA GLY A 319 -2.03 60.26 20.12
C GLY A 319 -1.56 59.01 19.35
N GLU A 320 -1.60 57.83 19.96
CA GLU A 320 -1.23 56.56 19.32
C GLU A 320 -2.40 56.00 18.50
N THR A 321 -2.08 55.37 17.36
CA THR A 321 -3.05 54.67 16.51
C THR A 321 -3.70 53.53 17.28
N LYS A 322 -5.02 53.53 17.42
CA LYS A 322 -5.75 52.54 18.20
C LYS A 322 -5.75 51.20 17.45
N MET A 323 -5.53 50.11 18.18
CA MET A 323 -5.69 48.77 17.64
C MET A 323 -7.18 48.49 17.54
N VAL A 324 -7.67 48.28 16.31
CA VAL A 324 -9.05 47.90 16.03
C VAL A 324 -9.04 46.48 15.51
N ARG A 325 -9.99 45.68 15.97
CA ARG A 325 -10.22 44.33 15.46
C ARG A 325 -11.00 44.45 14.16
N VAL A 326 -10.36 44.12 13.04
CA VAL A 326 -10.99 44.14 11.71
C VAL A 326 -11.28 42.70 11.33
N GLN A 327 -12.51 42.42 10.87
CA GLN A 327 -12.84 41.13 10.27
C GLN A 327 -11.97 40.92 9.03
N THR A 328 -11.34 39.75 8.90
CA THR A 328 -10.65 39.37 7.67
C THR A 328 -11.66 39.35 6.52
N LYS A 329 -11.32 39.99 5.40
CA LYS A 329 -12.17 40.00 4.20
C LYS A 329 -12.32 38.55 3.70
N GLU A 330 -13.52 38.14 3.30
CA GLU A 330 -13.73 36.80 2.73
C GLU A 330 -12.73 36.51 1.60
N THR A 331 -12.08 35.35 1.67
CA THR A 331 -11.15 34.88 0.65
C THR A 331 -11.90 34.63 -0.66
N GLU A 332 -11.63 35.44 -1.69
CA GLU A 332 -12.30 35.34 -3.00
C GLU A 332 -11.83 34.12 -3.81
N ASP A 333 -10.61 33.61 -3.54
CA ASP A 333 -10.05 32.45 -4.22
C ASP A 333 -10.59 31.14 -3.65
N ILE A 334 -11.15 30.30 -4.51
CA ILE A 334 -11.79 29.04 -4.13
C ILE A 334 -10.78 27.98 -3.65
N GLU A 335 -9.57 27.97 -4.21
CA GLU A 335 -8.53 27.00 -3.83
C GLU A 335 -8.01 27.32 -2.42
N ILE A 336 -7.79 28.61 -2.13
CA ILE A 336 -7.40 29.06 -0.79
C ILE A 336 -8.51 28.73 0.23
N ARG A 337 -9.78 28.91 -0.13
CA ARG A 337 -10.90 28.54 0.76
C ARG A 337 -10.92 27.04 1.08
N ILE A 338 -10.64 26.19 0.10
CA ILE A 338 -10.54 24.74 0.29
C ILE A 338 -9.38 24.42 1.25
N GLU A 339 -8.24 25.08 1.07
CA GLU A 339 -7.06 24.95 1.92
C GLU A 339 -7.33 25.35 3.37
N GLU A 340 -7.97 26.50 3.58
CA GLU A 340 -8.36 26.96 4.92
C GLU A 340 -9.31 25.99 5.62
N VAL A 341 -10.33 25.48 4.90
CA VAL A 341 -11.28 24.50 5.44
C VAL A 341 -10.58 23.19 5.80
N MET A 342 -9.71 22.70 4.91
CA MET A 342 -8.94 21.48 5.13
C MET A 342 -8.05 21.61 6.37
N TYR A 343 -7.21 22.65 6.46
CA TYR A 343 -6.33 22.82 7.61
C TYR A 343 -7.10 23.01 8.90
N ARG A 344 -8.19 23.77 8.88
CA ARG A 344 -9.02 23.93 10.07
C ARG A 344 -9.61 22.59 10.52
N TYR A 345 -10.09 21.77 9.59
CA TYR A 345 -10.57 20.43 9.89
C TYR A 345 -9.48 19.54 10.51
N LEU A 346 -8.26 19.54 9.95
CA LEU A 346 -7.12 18.80 10.51
C LEU A 346 -6.72 19.32 11.90
N ASP A 347 -6.76 20.63 12.13
CA ASP A 347 -6.54 21.23 13.44
C ASP A 347 -7.58 20.77 14.45
N MET A 348 -8.85 20.67 14.05
CA MET A 348 -9.92 20.15 14.92
C MET A 348 -9.65 18.67 15.30
N ILE A 349 -9.16 17.84 14.38
CA ILE A 349 -8.73 16.46 14.71
C ILE A 349 -7.60 16.50 15.74
N LEU A 350 -6.58 17.35 15.55
CA LEU A 350 -5.44 17.44 16.47
C LEU A 350 -5.85 17.94 17.87
N GLU A 351 -6.78 18.90 17.93
CA GLU A 351 -7.29 19.49 19.17
C GLU A 351 -8.18 18.53 19.95
N LYS A 352 -9.13 17.89 19.26
CA LYS A 352 -10.18 17.04 19.89
C LYS A 352 -9.77 15.58 20.01
N ASN A 353 -9.00 15.08 19.04
CA ASN A 353 -8.56 13.68 18.96
C ASN A 353 -7.03 13.54 18.89
N PRO A 354 -6.28 14.00 19.91
CA PRO A 354 -4.81 14.05 19.84
C PRO A 354 -4.13 12.67 19.78
N ASN A 355 -4.87 11.56 19.93
CA ASN A 355 -4.35 10.19 19.89
C ASN A 355 -4.87 9.36 18.71
N ALA A 356 -5.56 9.99 17.75
CA ALA A 356 -6.15 9.29 16.61
C ALA A 356 -5.11 8.44 15.86
N VAL A 357 -5.53 7.25 15.44
CA VAL A 357 -4.80 6.46 14.45
C VAL A 357 -5.41 6.72 13.08
N ILE A 358 -4.68 7.42 12.23
CA ILE A 358 -5.19 7.94 10.97
C ILE A 358 -4.60 7.11 9.82
N THR A 359 -5.43 6.76 8.84
CA THR A 359 -4.96 6.21 7.55
C THR A 359 -5.23 7.18 6.41
N CYS A 360 -4.32 7.25 5.45
CA CYS A 360 -4.50 8.01 4.22
C CYS A 360 -3.87 7.30 3.03
N ASP A 361 -4.51 7.36 1.86
CA ASP A 361 -3.89 6.90 0.63
C ASP A 361 -2.91 7.95 0.09
N GLU A 362 -1.73 7.52 -0.37
CA GLU A 362 -0.76 8.38 -1.07
C GLU A 362 -1.14 8.50 -2.55
N ILE A 363 -2.25 9.17 -2.83
CA ILE A 363 -2.78 9.34 -4.20
C ILE A 363 -1.86 10.21 -5.08
N GLY A 364 -0.92 10.92 -4.46
CA GLY A 364 0.14 11.68 -5.11
C GLY A 364 1.16 10.82 -5.87
N CYS A 365 1.16 9.49 -5.71
CA CYS A 365 2.05 8.59 -6.43
C CYS A 365 1.48 8.08 -7.77
N GLY A 366 0.26 8.48 -8.13
CA GLY A 366 -0.48 8.04 -9.32
C GLY A 366 -0.24 8.87 -10.58
N ILE A 367 -1.12 8.68 -11.57
CA ILE A 367 -1.20 9.50 -12.79
C ILE A 367 -1.81 10.86 -12.44
N VAL A 368 -1.24 11.95 -12.98
CA VAL A 368 -1.79 13.29 -12.76
C VAL A 368 -3.14 13.38 -13.48
N PRO A 369 -4.27 13.63 -12.77
CA PRO A 369 -5.58 13.67 -13.39
C PRO A 369 -5.75 14.80 -14.42
N ILE A 370 -6.60 14.56 -15.42
CA ILE A 370 -7.02 15.59 -16.39
C ILE A 370 -8.07 16.53 -15.78
N ASP A 371 -8.90 16.01 -14.88
CA ASP A 371 -9.89 16.82 -14.17
C ASP A 371 -9.24 17.74 -13.13
N LYS A 372 -9.78 18.96 -12.98
CA LYS A 372 -9.21 19.97 -12.06
C LYS A 372 -9.49 19.61 -10.60
N THR A 373 -10.70 19.16 -10.29
CA THR A 373 -11.10 18.78 -8.93
C THR A 373 -10.29 17.58 -8.45
N ASP A 374 -10.06 16.58 -9.32
CA ASP A 374 -9.21 15.42 -8.99
C ASP A 374 -7.74 15.80 -8.77
N ARG A 375 -7.18 16.75 -9.56
CA ARG A 375 -5.82 17.28 -9.30
C ARG A 375 -5.73 17.98 -7.96
N LEU A 376 -6.71 18.82 -7.65
CA LEU A 376 -6.76 19.52 -6.36
C LEU A 376 -6.86 18.51 -5.22
N TRP A 377 -7.72 17.50 -5.34
CA TRP A 377 -7.81 16.42 -4.36
C TRP A 377 -6.49 15.70 -4.12
N ARG A 378 -5.74 15.42 -5.19
CA ARG A 378 -4.41 14.84 -5.12
C ARG A 378 -3.42 15.71 -4.34
N GLU A 379 -3.37 17.01 -4.65
CA GLU A 379 -2.48 17.97 -3.99
C GLU A 379 -2.83 18.12 -2.50
N MET A 380 -4.10 18.41 -2.21
CA MET A 380 -4.60 18.59 -0.84
C MET A 380 -4.42 17.35 0.04
N SER A 381 -4.60 16.15 -0.51
CA SER A 381 -4.32 14.91 0.21
C SER A 381 -2.85 14.76 0.57
N GLY A 382 -1.96 15.18 -0.33
CA GLY A 382 -0.51 15.22 -0.08
C GLY A 382 -0.15 16.23 1.01
N ASP A 383 -0.73 17.43 0.97
CA ASP A 383 -0.48 18.48 1.96
C ASP A 383 -1.02 18.09 3.34
N ALA A 384 -2.22 17.50 3.42
CA ALA A 384 -2.75 16.95 4.66
C ALA A 384 -1.85 15.86 5.27
N CYS A 385 -1.32 14.95 4.44
CA CYS A 385 -0.37 13.93 4.90
C CYS A 385 0.89 14.58 5.48
N GLN A 386 1.47 15.56 4.80
CA GLN A 386 2.64 16.30 5.29
C GLN A 386 2.34 17.03 6.60
N TYR A 387 1.19 17.69 6.67
CA TYR A 387 0.73 18.45 7.83
C TYR A 387 0.59 17.59 9.08
N LEU A 388 -0.05 16.42 8.94
CA LEU A 388 -0.21 15.46 10.03
C LEU A 388 1.10 14.75 10.34
N ALA A 389 1.90 14.34 9.36
CA ALA A 389 3.18 13.67 9.57
C ALA A 389 4.16 14.52 10.40
N ALA A 390 4.17 15.84 10.18
CA ALA A 390 4.97 16.78 10.96
C ALA A 390 4.64 16.72 12.47
N ARG A 391 3.37 16.49 12.81
CA ARG A 391 2.82 16.49 14.19
C ARG A 391 2.64 15.09 14.77
N ALA A 392 2.66 14.06 13.94
CA ALA A 392 2.49 12.67 14.34
C ALA A 392 3.70 12.18 15.15
N VAL A 393 3.46 11.36 16.17
CA VAL A 393 4.52 10.65 16.91
C VAL A 393 5.08 9.50 16.09
N LYS A 394 4.25 8.88 15.24
CA LYS A 394 4.62 7.75 14.38
C LYS A 394 4.04 7.94 12.98
N VAL A 395 4.87 7.68 11.98
CA VAL A 395 4.44 7.64 10.57
C VAL A 395 4.95 6.34 9.97
N CYS A 396 4.05 5.56 9.38
CA CYS A 396 4.38 4.31 8.71
C CYS A 396 3.88 4.32 7.27
N ARG A 397 4.73 3.94 6.32
CA ARG A 397 4.31 3.57 4.96
C ARG A 397 3.98 2.08 4.94
N VAL A 398 2.81 1.71 4.47
CA VAL A 398 2.39 0.30 4.42
C VAL A 398 2.67 -0.25 3.03
N VAL A 399 3.43 -1.35 2.98
CA VAL A 399 3.73 -2.10 1.75
C VAL A 399 3.22 -3.52 1.89
N CYS A 400 2.22 -3.90 1.09
CA CYS A 400 1.58 -5.23 1.12
C CYS A 400 1.18 -5.70 2.54
N GLY A 401 0.54 -4.82 3.33
CA GLY A 401 0.12 -5.13 4.70
C GLY A 401 1.25 -5.09 5.74
N ILE A 402 2.48 -4.73 5.34
CA ILE A 402 3.63 -4.62 6.24
C ILE A 402 3.94 -3.14 6.48
N PRO A 403 3.89 -2.65 7.73
CA PRO A 403 4.25 -1.27 8.04
C PRO A 403 5.77 -1.08 8.03
N MET A 404 6.24 -0.09 7.28
CA MET A 404 7.61 0.43 7.30
C MET A 404 7.62 1.77 8.03
N ALA A 405 8.37 1.88 9.13
CA ALA A 405 8.47 3.11 9.88
C ALA A 405 9.22 4.19 9.08
N LEU A 406 8.58 5.36 8.91
CA LEU A 406 9.19 6.59 8.38
C LEU A 406 9.58 7.54 9.52
N LYS A 407 8.81 7.54 10.62
CA LYS A 407 9.03 8.34 11.83
C LYS A 407 8.56 7.56 13.06
N GLY A 408 9.28 7.66 14.18
CA GLY A 408 8.83 7.16 15.48
C GLY A 408 8.79 5.63 15.62
N GLY A 409 9.65 4.90 14.91
CA GLY A 409 9.80 3.45 15.07
C GLY A 409 11.22 3.03 15.47
N GLU A 410 11.35 1.87 16.09
CA GLU A 410 12.64 1.20 16.25
C GLU A 410 13.04 0.60 14.89
N THR A 411 14.21 1.00 14.39
CA THR A 411 14.86 0.51 13.17
C THR A 411 15.36 -0.92 13.30
#